data_AF-A0A3D0MB10-F1
#
_entry.id   AF-A0A3D0MB10-F1
#
_cell.length_a   1.000
_cell.length_b   1.000
_cell.length_c   1.000
_cell.angle_alpha   90.00
_cell.angle_beta   90.00
_cell.angle_gamma   90.00
#
_symmetry.space_group_name_H-M   'P 1'
#
loop_
_entity.id
_entity.type
_entity.pdbx_description
1 polymer ?
#
loop_
_entity_poly.entity_id
_entity_poly.type
_entity_poly.pdbx_seq_one_letter_code
_entity_poly.pdbx_strand_id
1 'polypeptide(L)' 'LVFHGLEDTALHSDGLNKTWDWNDSSTTVVAVPGAGHFVQQDAAAMVTDTLRWWLLANQ' A
#
# COMPACT_ATOMS: atom_id res chain seq x y z
N LEU A 1 -0.57 -0.38 7.57
CA LEU A 1 -0.37 -1.01 6.25
C LEU A 1 -0.91 -0.07 5.18
N VAL A 2 -0.10 0.28 4.18
CA VAL A 2 -0.47 1.15 3.05
C VAL A 2 -0.15 0.41 1.76
N PHE A 3 -1.10 0.36 0.82
CA PHE A 3 -0.88 -0.12 -0.54
C PHE A 3 -0.81 1.08 -1.48
N HIS A 4 0.12 1.06 -2.43
CA HIS A 4 0.29 2.13 -3.40
C HIS A 4 0.63 1.58 -4.78
N GLY A 5 -0.13 2.00 -5.80
CA GLY A 5 0.11 1.63 -7.18
C GLY A 5 1.18 2.53 -7.79
N LEU A 6 2.17 1.94 -8.47
CA LEU A 6 3.25 2.73 -9.09
C LEU A 6 2.84 3.41 -10.40
N GLU A 7 1.65 3.11 -10.93
CA GLU A 7 1.06 3.78 -12.09
C GLU A 7 -0.03 4.78 -11.67
N ASP A 8 -0.10 5.13 -10.38
CA ASP A 8 -1.06 6.10 -9.86
C ASP A 8 -0.79 7.50 -10.45
N THR A 9 -1.72 7.97 -11.28
CA THR A 9 -1.68 9.29 -11.91
C THR A 9 -2.33 10.39 -11.08
N ALA A 10 -3.04 10.04 -10.00
CA ALA A 10 -3.71 10.99 -9.10
C ALA A 10 -2.85 11.31 -7.86
N LEU A 11 -2.07 10.35 -7.37
CA LEU A 11 -1.11 10.53 -6.30
C LEU A 11 0.22 9.89 -6.70
N HIS A 12 1.23 10.70 -7.06
CA HIS A 12 2.55 10.19 -7.41
C HIS A 12 3.25 9.55 -6.19
N SER A 13 4.10 8.55 -6.40
CA SER A 13 4.80 7.82 -5.33
C SER A 13 5.67 8.71 -4.44
N ASP A 14 6.25 9.78 -5.00
CA ASP A 14 7.00 10.78 -4.24
C ASP A 14 6.14 11.49 -3.19
N GLY A 15 4.81 11.54 -3.39
CA GLY A 15 3.85 12.08 -2.43
C GLY A 15 3.72 11.25 -1.15
N LEU A 16 4.19 9.99 -1.15
CA LEU A 16 4.24 9.16 0.05
C LEU A 16 5.52 9.37 0.87
N ASN A 17 6.54 10.03 0.31
CA ASN A 17 7.83 10.16 0.95
C ASN A 17 7.70 10.84 2.32
N LYS A 18 8.31 10.24 3.36
CA LYS A 18 8.30 10.72 4.75
C LYS A 18 6.92 10.80 5.42
N THR A 19 5.85 10.30 4.80
CA THR A 19 4.52 10.29 5.43
C THR A 19 4.51 9.45 6.72
N TRP A 20 5.34 8.42 6.80
CA TRP A 20 5.49 7.57 7.99
C TRP A 20 6.14 8.28 9.18
N ASP A 21 6.82 9.42 8.99
CA ASP A 21 7.39 10.21 10.09
C ASP A 21 6.29 10.77 11.02
N TRP A 22 5.04 10.76 10.56
CA TRP A 22 3.85 11.25 11.27
C TRP A 22 2.99 10.14 11.89
N ASN A 23 3.39 8.87 11.73
CA ASN A 23 2.62 7.75 12.26
C ASN A 23 3.11 7.38 13.67
N ASP A 24 2.18 7.28 14.63
CA ASP A 24 2.47 6.84 16.01
C ASP A 24 2.68 5.32 16.14
N SER A 25 2.76 4.60 15.02
CA SER A 25 2.81 3.12 14.98
C SER A 25 3.61 2.60 13.78
N SER A 26 4.08 1.35 13.89
CA SER A 26 4.84 0.69 12.83
C SER A 26 4.07 0.71 11.49
N THR A 27 4.76 1.15 10.44
CA THR A 27 4.17 1.33 9.11
C THR A 27 4.76 0.32 8.13
N THR A 28 3.88 -0.42 7.45
CA THR A 28 4.23 -1.27 6.30
C THR A 28 3.72 -0.60 5.03
N VAL A 29 4.58 -0.43 4.03
CA VAL A 29 4.21 0.09 2.70
C VAL A 29 4.43 -1.01 1.67
N VAL A 30 3.43 -1.22 0.82
CA VAL A 30 3.46 -2.18 -0.28
C VAL A 30 3.29 -1.42 -1.58
N ALA A 31 4.36 -1.32 -2.36
CA ALA A 31 4.34 -0.74 -3.71
C ALA A 31 3.94 -1.81 -4.73
N VAL A 32 2.97 -1.51 -5.58
CA VAL A 32 2.36 -2.45 -6.54
C VAL A 32 2.61 -1.94 -7.97
N PRO A 33 3.62 -2.48 -8.68
CA PRO A 33 3.82 -2.21 -10.10
C PRO A 33 2.60 -2.66 -10.93
N GLY A 34 2.24 -1.90 -11.96
CA GLY A 34 1.10 -2.23 -12.83
C GLY A 34 -0.28 -1.87 -12.28
N ALA A 35 -0.37 -1.32 -11.07
CA ALA A 35 -1.61 -0.82 -10.49
C ALA A 35 -1.61 0.71 -10.44
N GLY A 36 -2.78 1.31 -10.64
CA GLY A 36 -3.01 2.74 -10.57
C GLY A 36 -3.54 3.18 -9.20
N HIS A 37 -4.39 4.22 -9.20
CA HIS A 37 -4.92 4.83 -7.98
C HIS A 37 -5.80 3.88 -7.15
N PHE A 38 -6.47 2.93 -7.80
CA PHE A 38 -7.39 1.99 -7.16
C PHE A 38 -6.78 0.59 -7.08
N VAL A 39 -5.69 0.46 -6.33
CA VAL A 39 -4.91 -0.80 -6.19
C VAL A 39 -5.77 -2.01 -5.80
N GLN A 40 -6.79 -1.81 -4.97
CA GLN A 40 -7.73 -2.86 -4.57
C GLN A 40 -8.61 -3.39 -5.71
N GLN A 41 -8.76 -2.63 -6.80
CA GLN A 41 -9.45 -3.06 -8.02
C GLN A 41 -8.46 -3.70 -8.99
N ASP A 42 -7.32 -3.05 -9.20
CA ASP A 42 -6.29 -3.48 -10.17
C ASP A 42 -5.57 -4.77 -9.73
N ALA A 43 -5.40 -4.99 -8.43
CA ALA A 43 -4.64 -6.09 -7.85
C ALA A 43 -5.36 -6.76 -6.66
N ALA A 44 -6.69 -6.96 -6.79
CA ALA A 44 -7.57 -7.43 -5.70
C ALA A 44 -7.08 -8.67 -4.93
N ALA A 45 -6.57 -9.69 -5.64
CA ALA A 45 -6.07 -10.92 -5.02
C ALA A 45 -4.82 -10.64 -4.17
N MET A 46 -3.82 -9.94 -4.73
CA MET A 46 -2.59 -9.56 -4.03
C MET A 46 -2.91 -8.72 -2.78
N VAL A 47 -3.79 -7.74 -2.89
CA VAL A 47 -4.20 -6.89 -1.75
C VAL A 47 -4.83 -7.72 -0.65
N THR A 48 -5.77 -8.61 -1.01
CA THR A 48 -6.47 -9.47 -0.04
C THR A 48 -5.52 -10.43 0.67
N ASP A 49 -4.66 -11.11 -0.07
CA ASP A 49 -3.71 -12.08 0.50
C ASP A 49 -2.67 -11.39 1.39
N THR A 50 -2.16 -10.23 0.97
CA THR A 50 -1.21 -9.44 1.74
C THR A 50 -1.85 -8.88 3.01
N LEU A 51 -3.09 -8.39 2.95
CA LEU A 51 -3.81 -7.92 4.12
C LEU A 51 -4.03 -9.05 5.13
N ARG A 52 -4.44 -10.23 4.67
CA ARG A 52 -4.61 -11.41 5.52
C ARG A 52 -3.29 -11.81 6.18
N TRP A 53 -2.21 -11.91 5.41
CA TRP A 53 -0.89 -12.22 5.95
C TRP A 53 -0.46 -11.20 7.02
N TRP A 54 -0.62 -9.90 6.72
CA TRP A 54 -0.24 -8.83 7.63
C TRP A 54 -1.02 -8.91 8.95
N LEU A 55 -2.33 -9.14 8.90
CA LEU A 55 -3.17 -9.30 10.09
C LEU A 55 -2.74 -10.52 10.93
N LEU A 56 -2.37 -11.64 10.30
CA LEU A 56 -1.92 -12.84 11.01
C LEU A 56 -0.52 -12.65 11.64
N ALA A 57 0.35 -11.88 11.00
CA ALA A 57 1.71 -11.62 11.47
C ALA A 57 1.80 -10.53 12.57
N ASN A 58 0.76 -9.70 12.70
CA ASN A 58 0.72 -8.56 13.64
C ASN A 58 -0.43 -8.70 14.66
N GLN A 59 -0.80 -9.93 15.04
CA GLN A 59 -1.71 -10.18 16.17
C GLN A 59 -1.03 -9.97 17.52
#